data_AF-W0V4Y0-F1
#
_entry.id   AF-W0V4Y0-F1
#
_cell.length_a   1.000
_cell.length_b   1.000
_cell.length_c   1.000
_cell.angle_alpha   90.00
_cell.angle_beta   90.00
_cell.angle_gamma   90.00
#
_symmetry.space_group_name_H-M   'P 1'
#
loop_
_entity.id
_entity.type
_entity.pdbx_description
1 polymer ?
#
loop_
_entity_poly.entity_id
_entity_poly.type
_entity_poly.pdbx_seq_one_letter_code
_entity_poly.pdbx_strand_id
1 'polypeptide(L)'
;MVADSRVEAPLGADFIDWWFAPWPPAPASDAEQAEQGAPGLPALRDRYRWWCQQAGCPADLPASFDPAWQPLCGADGAVLQATARLYAGLIAAREHDAALLAMLPPDDRKWCASLAATQPLPHCGRAVYEAGDSADVRGLAELAQHLRHGFPGLWPRLQCLLPAPLAGRVQALLELMAPHDELTPRQSGRVQRCWFMCAARAAAAIPSSV
;
A
#
# COMPACT_ATOMS: atom_id res chain seq x y z
N MET A 1 4.97 4.52 -34.88
CA MET A 1 5.36 3.45 -33.93
C MET A 1 6.49 3.97 -33.07
N VAL A 2 6.16 4.54 -31.91
CA VAL A 2 7.17 4.94 -30.93
C VAL A 2 7.42 3.70 -30.08
N ALA A 3 8.64 3.16 -30.14
CA ALA A 3 9.09 2.12 -29.24
C ALA A 3 9.12 2.74 -27.83
N ASP A 4 8.13 2.37 -27.01
CA ASP A 4 8.10 2.68 -25.57
C ASP A 4 9.21 1.85 -24.92
N SER A 5 10.44 2.35 -24.99
CA SER A 5 11.58 1.78 -24.29
C SER A 5 11.46 2.17 -22.82
N ARG A 6 10.54 1.51 -22.12
CA ARG A 6 10.57 1.46 -20.66
C ARG A 6 11.86 0.73 -20.31
N VAL A 7 12.85 1.48 -19.86
CA VAL A 7 13.98 0.90 -19.13
C VAL A 7 13.35 0.25 -17.89
N GLU A 8 13.11 -1.06 -17.94
CA GLU A 8 12.73 -1.84 -16.78
C GLU A 8 13.88 -1.72 -15.79
N ALA A 9 13.72 -0.86 -14.79
CA ALA A 9 14.64 -0.84 -13.67
C ALA A 9 14.62 -2.26 -13.07
N PRO A 10 15.78 -2.93 -12.93
CA PRO A 10 15.81 -4.27 -12.38
C PRO A 10 15.20 -4.27 -10.97
N LEU A 11 14.43 -5.32 -10.67
CA LEU A 11 13.91 -5.55 -9.33
C LEU A 11 15.09 -5.63 -8.35
N GLY A 12 15.00 -4.91 -7.22
CA GLY A 12 15.98 -5.06 -6.16
C GLY A 12 15.96 -6.48 -5.58
N ALA A 13 17.12 -7.01 -5.18
CA ALA A 13 17.19 -8.32 -4.52
C ALA A 13 16.29 -8.38 -3.27
N ASP A 14 16.36 -7.32 -2.45
CA ASP A 14 15.52 -7.17 -1.25
C ASP A 14 14.01 -7.19 -1.57
N PHE A 15 13.61 -6.68 -2.73
CA PHE A 15 12.21 -6.73 -3.19
C PHE A 15 11.80 -8.17 -3.54
N ILE A 16 12.65 -8.91 -4.24
CA ILE A 16 12.37 -10.31 -4.60
C ILE A 16 12.25 -11.16 -3.34
N ASP A 17 13.19 -11.00 -2.42
CA ASP A 17 13.17 -11.70 -1.14
C ASP A 17 11.92 -11.33 -0.34
N TRP A 18 11.56 -10.04 -0.29
CA TRP A 18 10.32 -9.56 0.31
C TRP A 18 9.08 -10.20 -0.32
N TRP A 19 9.00 -10.26 -1.65
CA TRP A 19 7.82 -10.75 -2.37
C TRP A 19 7.54 -12.24 -2.11
N PHE A 20 8.61 -13.04 -1.99
CA PHE A 20 8.55 -14.48 -1.75
C PHE A 20 8.71 -14.88 -0.27
N ALA A 21 8.89 -13.91 0.64
CA ALA A 21 8.83 -14.13 2.08
C ALA A 21 7.37 -14.22 2.56
N PRO A 22 7.00 -15.16 3.45
CA PRO A 22 5.68 -15.19 4.09
C PRO A 22 5.57 -14.11 5.20
N TRP A 23 4.49 -13.33 5.20
CA TRP A 23 4.34 -12.08 5.97
C TRP A 23 3.63 -12.19 7.33
N PRO A 24 3.14 -13.37 7.72
CA PRO A 24 3.66 -13.99 8.94
C PRO A 24 3.82 -15.51 8.77
N PRO A 25 4.73 -16.15 9.53
CA PRO A 25 4.72 -17.60 9.62
C PRO A 25 3.35 -18.02 10.18
N ALA A 26 2.62 -18.87 9.46
CA ALA A 26 1.74 -19.79 10.18
C ALA A 26 2.59 -20.39 11.30
N PRO A 27 2.14 -20.40 12.56
CA PRO A 27 2.93 -20.90 13.66
C PRO A 27 3.21 -22.37 13.39
N ALA A 28 4.35 -22.65 12.77
CA ALA A 28 4.94 -23.97 12.79
C ALA A 28 5.41 -24.10 14.24
N SER A 29 4.92 -25.13 14.92
CA SER A 29 5.45 -25.44 16.23
C SER A 29 6.97 -25.62 16.12
N ASP A 30 7.74 -25.19 17.11
CA ASP A 30 9.20 -25.39 17.14
C ASP A 30 9.57 -26.88 16.97
N ALA A 31 8.64 -27.79 17.28
CA ALA A 31 8.73 -29.23 17.04
C ALA A 31 8.70 -29.62 15.54
N GLU A 32 7.87 -28.97 14.72
CA GLU A 32 7.78 -29.25 13.27
C GLU A 32 9.02 -28.76 12.51
N GLN A 33 9.66 -27.69 12.99
CA GLN A 33 10.88 -27.14 12.38
C GLN A 33 12.15 -27.93 12.74
N ALA A 34 12.16 -28.61 13.90
CA ALA A 34 13.30 -29.39 14.36
C ALA A 34 13.36 -30.80 13.74
N GLU A 35 12.23 -31.41 13.40
CA GLU A 35 12.17 -32.76 12.82
C GLU A 35 12.32 -32.78 11.29
N GLN A 36 12.03 -31.67 10.61
CA GLN A 36 12.12 -31.54 9.16
C GLN A 36 13.41 -30.79 8.83
N GLY A 37 14.48 -31.50 8.49
CA GLY A 37 15.70 -30.87 7.96
C GLY A 37 15.38 -29.83 6.87
N ALA A 38 16.30 -28.88 6.64
CA ALA A 38 16.05 -27.70 5.80
C ALA A 38 15.22 -28.03 4.54
N PRO A 39 14.00 -27.46 4.40
CA PRO A 39 13.09 -27.85 3.33
C PRO A 39 13.73 -27.58 1.97
N GLY A 40 13.70 -28.58 1.09
CA GLY A 40 14.14 -28.40 -0.30
C GLY A 40 13.29 -27.35 -1.02
N LEU A 41 13.85 -26.75 -2.08
CA LEU A 41 13.19 -25.69 -2.87
C LEU A 41 11.72 -25.99 -3.28
N PRO A 42 11.33 -27.22 -3.66
CA PRO A 42 9.93 -27.52 -3.98
C PRO A 42 8.99 -27.33 -2.78
N ALA A 43 9.39 -27.77 -1.58
CA ALA A 43 8.59 -27.63 -0.36
C ALA A 43 8.41 -26.16 0.04
N LEU A 44 9.46 -25.35 -0.13
CA LEU A 44 9.38 -23.89 0.08
C LEU A 44 8.38 -23.24 -0.87
N ARG A 45 8.41 -23.62 -2.16
CA ARG A 45 7.48 -23.10 -3.16
C ARG A 45 6.03 -23.49 -2.87
N ASP A 46 5.79 -24.73 -2.46
CA ASP A 46 4.44 -25.20 -2.15
C ASP A 46 3.91 -24.54 -0.88
N ARG A 47 4.76 -24.37 0.15
CA ARG A 47 4.42 -23.60 1.36
C ARG A 47 4.07 -22.15 1.04
N TYR A 48 4.83 -21.51 0.16
CA TYR A 48 4.56 -20.15 -0.28
C TYR A 48 3.22 -20.04 -1.03
N ARG A 49 2.95 -20.95 -1.99
CA ARG A 49 1.67 -20.99 -2.71
C ARG A 49 0.49 -21.23 -1.79
N TRP A 50 0.64 -22.13 -0.83
CA TRP A 50 -0.37 -22.39 0.19
C TRP A 50 -0.63 -21.14 1.05
N TRP A 51 0.42 -20.46 1.52
CA TRP A 51 0.27 -19.20 2.26
C TRP A 51 -0.45 -18.13 1.43
N CYS A 52 -0.06 -17.95 0.16
CA CYS A 52 -0.72 -17.01 -0.75
C CYS A 52 -2.21 -17.30 -0.90
N GLN A 53 -2.59 -18.57 -1.03
CA GLN A 53 -3.99 -18.99 -1.09
C GLN A 53 -4.76 -18.59 0.18
N GLN A 54 -4.19 -18.85 1.36
CA GLN A 54 -4.81 -18.50 2.64
C GLN A 54 -4.92 -16.98 2.85
N ALA A 55 -3.92 -16.23 2.38
CA ALA A 55 -3.87 -14.78 2.48
C ALA A 55 -4.64 -14.06 1.36
N GLY A 56 -5.23 -14.78 0.40
CA GLY A 56 -5.91 -14.17 -0.75
C GLY A 56 -4.98 -13.39 -1.68
N CYS A 57 -3.68 -13.71 -1.68
CA CYS A 57 -2.65 -13.02 -2.47
C CYS A 57 -2.29 -13.82 -3.73
N PRO A 58 -1.98 -13.16 -4.87
CA PRO A 58 -1.45 -13.86 -6.04
C PRO A 58 -0.03 -14.36 -5.74
N ALA A 59 0.25 -15.63 -6.00
CA ALA A 59 1.58 -16.22 -5.75
C ALA A 59 2.64 -15.74 -6.74
N ASP A 60 2.27 -15.54 -8.00
CA ASP A 60 3.21 -15.12 -9.03
C ASP A 60 3.43 -13.60 -9.01
N LEU A 61 4.62 -13.18 -9.46
CA LEU A 61 4.89 -11.76 -9.72
C LEU A 61 4.01 -11.30 -10.90
N PRO A 62 3.40 -10.10 -10.84
CA PRO A 62 2.62 -9.61 -11.98
C PRO A 62 3.48 -9.44 -13.24
N ALA A 63 2.85 -9.64 -14.40
CA ALA A 63 3.49 -9.46 -15.70
C ALA A 63 3.87 -7.99 -16.00
N SER A 64 3.23 -7.04 -15.32
CA SER A 64 3.57 -5.62 -15.39
C SER A 64 3.45 -4.98 -14.00
N PHE A 65 4.38 -4.10 -13.67
CA PHE A 65 4.36 -3.29 -12.47
C PHE A 65 5.21 -2.03 -12.67
N ASP A 66 4.92 -0.99 -11.91
CA ASP A 66 5.68 0.25 -11.83
C ASP A 66 6.69 0.12 -10.67
N PRO A 67 8.01 0.07 -10.96
CA PRO A 67 9.03 -0.12 -9.96
C PRO A 67 9.09 1.02 -8.93
N ALA A 68 8.52 2.19 -9.22
CA ALA A 68 8.46 3.28 -8.26
C ALA A 68 7.59 2.97 -7.03
N TRP A 69 6.77 1.91 -7.06
CA TRP A 69 6.05 1.40 -5.90
C TRP A 69 6.84 0.37 -5.07
N GLN A 70 7.99 -0.14 -5.54
CA GLN A 70 8.83 -1.08 -4.77
C GLN A 70 9.17 -0.59 -3.36
N PRO A 71 9.42 0.70 -3.06
CA PRO A 71 9.73 1.13 -1.70
C PRO A 71 8.60 0.94 -0.67
N LEU A 72 7.39 0.57 -1.09
CA LEU A 72 6.34 0.10 -0.17
C LEU A 72 6.65 -1.28 0.42
N CYS A 73 7.55 -2.02 -0.21
CA CYS A 73 8.03 -3.30 0.28
C CYS A 73 8.89 -3.05 1.51
N GLY A 74 8.54 -3.71 2.61
CA GLY A 74 9.16 -3.53 3.92
C GLY A 74 8.51 -2.41 4.74
N ALA A 75 7.40 -1.83 4.28
CA ALA A 75 6.63 -0.92 5.10
C ALA A 75 6.19 -1.60 6.40
N ASP A 76 6.42 -0.94 7.53
CA ASP A 76 5.79 -1.31 8.79
C ASP A 76 4.29 -0.98 8.73
N GLY A 77 3.45 -1.84 9.33
CA GLY A 77 1.99 -1.66 9.30
C GLY A 77 1.52 -0.35 9.93
N ALA A 78 2.15 0.09 11.02
CA ALA A 78 1.82 1.35 11.67
C ALA A 78 2.29 2.55 10.84
N VAL A 79 3.48 2.47 10.24
CA VAL A 79 3.98 3.48 9.29
C VAL A 79 3.04 3.57 8.07
N LEU A 80 2.62 2.44 7.51
CA LEU A 80 1.69 2.37 6.38
C LEU A 80 0.35 3.04 6.72
N GLN A 81 -0.22 2.73 7.89
CA GLN A 81 -1.46 3.33 8.36
C GLN A 81 -1.32 4.84 8.59
N ALA A 82 -0.25 5.29 9.25
CA ALA A 82 0.02 6.72 9.47
C ALA A 82 0.25 7.48 8.14
N THR A 83 0.92 6.84 7.18
CA THR A 83 1.12 7.37 5.83
C THR A 83 -0.22 7.56 5.12
N ALA A 84 -1.10 6.55 5.16
CA ALA A 84 -2.42 6.61 4.57
C ALA A 84 -3.26 7.75 5.18
N ARG A 85 -3.22 7.93 6.50
CA ARG A 85 -3.89 9.04 7.19
C ARG A 85 -3.49 10.40 6.64
N LEU A 86 -2.17 10.63 6.51
CA LEU A 86 -1.63 11.88 5.95
C LEU A 86 -2.01 12.06 4.48
N TYR A 87 -2.00 10.96 3.71
CA TYR A 87 -2.37 10.98 2.30
C TYR A 87 -3.84 11.36 2.10
N ALA A 88 -4.75 10.77 2.89
CA ALA A 88 -6.15 11.20 2.95
C ALA A 88 -6.29 12.69 3.34
N GLY A 89 -5.48 13.15 4.29
CA GLY A 89 -5.41 14.55 4.68
C GLY A 89 -5.01 15.50 3.54
N LEU A 90 -4.04 15.11 2.71
CA LEU A 90 -3.66 15.89 1.52
C LEU A 90 -4.82 16.01 0.52
N ILE A 91 -5.50 14.89 0.26
CA ILE A 91 -6.65 14.86 -0.65
C ILE A 91 -7.80 15.72 -0.08
N ALA A 92 -8.13 15.57 1.21
CA ALA A 92 -9.16 16.38 1.84
C ALA A 92 -8.84 17.87 1.88
N ALA A 93 -7.58 18.25 2.11
CA ALA A 93 -7.15 19.63 2.01
C ALA A 93 -7.34 20.20 0.60
N ARG A 94 -7.09 19.38 -0.43
CA ARG A 94 -7.28 19.79 -1.82
C ARG A 94 -8.75 19.95 -2.19
N GLU A 95 -9.61 19.06 -1.69
CA GLU A 95 -11.04 19.02 -1.98
C GLU A 95 -11.88 19.87 -1.02
N HIS A 96 -11.25 20.58 -0.08
CA HIS A 96 -11.92 21.34 0.97
C HIS A 96 -12.86 20.50 1.86
N ASP A 97 -12.54 19.22 2.08
CA ASP A 97 -13.26 18.34 3.02
C ASP A 97 -12.86 18.68 4.46
N ALA A 98 -13.52 19.68 5.02
CA ALA A 98 -13.29 20.14 6.39
C ALA A 98 -13.60 19.07 7.44
N ALA A 99 -14.51 18.14 7.16
CA ALA A 99 -14.88 17.08 8.10
C ALA A 99 -13.74 16.07 8.25
N LEU A 100 -13.16 15.59 7.13
CA LEU A 100 -12.01 14.69 7.19
C LEU A 100 -10.79 15.36 7.82
N LEU A 101 -10.54 16.63 7.47
CA LEU A 101 -9.43 17.40 8.07
C LEU A 101 -9.57 17.60 9.57
N ALA A 102 -10.80 17.73 10.09
CA ALA A 102 -11.05 17.90 11.52
C ALA A 102 -10.71 16.64 12.33
N MET A 103 -10.64 15.47 11.70
CA MET A 103 -10.24 14.21 12.34
C MET A 103 -8.71 14.07 12.48
N LEU A 104 -7.92 14.94 11.86
CA LEU A 104 -6.46 14.88 11.92
C LEU A 104 -5.90 15.67 13.12
N PRO A 105 -4.73 15.27 13.66
CA PRO A 105 -3.98 16.09 14.59
C PRO A 105 -3.72 17.49 14.02
N PRO A 106 -3.71 18.56 14.84
CA PRO A 106 -3.57 19.93 14.37
C PRO A 106 -2.35 20.19 13.48
N ASP A 107 -1.21 19.57 13.80
CA ASP A 107 0.04 19.73 13.05
C ASP A 107 -0.01 19.04 11.69
N ASP A 108 -0.61 17.85 11.62
CA ASP A 108 -0.81 17.13 10.37
C ASP A 108 -1.80 17.86 9.46
N ARG A 109 -2.89 18.39 10.03
CA ARG A 109 -3.84 19.21 9.29
C ARG A 109 -3.16 20.44 8.65
N LYS A 110 -2.34 21.17 9.41
CA LYS A 110 -1.60 22.34 8.89
C LYS A 110 -0.63 21.93 7.78
N TRP A 111 0.10 20.85 7.99
CA TRP A 111 1.05 20.33 7.01
C TRP A 111 0.36 19.91 5.72
N CYS A 112 -0.74 19.15 5.81
CA CYS A 112 -1.53 18.73 4.65
C CYS A 112 -2.07 19.94 3.87
N ALA A 113 -2.62 20.94 4.57
CA ALA A 113 -3.11 22.18 3.94
C ALA A 113 -2.00 22.95 3.19
N SER A 114 -0.81 23.04 3.78
CA SER A 114 0.33 23.70 3.15
C SER A 114 0.79 23.00 1.87
N LEU A 115 0.77 21.67 1.84
CA LEU A 115 1.23 20.90 0.67
C LEU A 115 0.17 20.83 -0.43
N ALA A 116 -1.11 20.65 -0.08
CA ALA A 116 -2.21 20.54 -1.03
C ALA A 116 -2.35 21.78 -1.94
N ALA A 117 -1.95 22.95 -1.45
CA ALA A 117 -1.91 24.19 -2.23
C ALA A 117 -0.95 24.13 -3.45
N THR A 118 -0.01 23.18 -3.46
CA THR A 118 1.07 23.10 -4.46
C THR A 118 0.96 21.89 -5.40
N GLN A 119 0.06 20.94 -5.14
CA GLN A 119 -0.01 19.66 -5.87
C GLN A 119 -1.41 19.37 -6.40
N PRO A 120 -1.62 19.24 -7.73
CA PRO A 120 -2.82 18.62 -8.25
C PRO A 120 -2.74 17.10 -8.05
N LEU A 121 -3.59 16.56 -7.18
CA LEU A 121 -3.72 15.12 -6.93
C LEU A 121 -5.01 14.59 -7.57
N PRO A 122 -4.96 13.50 -8.34
CA PRO A 122 -6.16 12.78 -8.73
C PRO A 122 -6.80 12.17 -7.48
N HIS A 123 -8.14 12.16 -7.45
CA HIS A 123 -8.92 11.56 -6.37
C HIS A 123 -9.82 10.49 -6.94
N CYS A 124 -9.66 9.25 -6.48
CA CYS A 124 -10.31 8.09 -7.08
C CYS A 124 -11.59 7.65 -6.35
N GLY A 125 -11.77 7.93 -5.06
CA GLY A 125 -12.83 7.33 -4.23
C GLY A 125 -13.97 8.25 -3.77
N ARG A 126 -14.06 9.49 -4.25
CA ARG A 126 -14.98 10.52 -3.71
C ARG A 126 -16.43 10.06 -3.53
N ALA A 127 -16.95 9.21 -4.42
CA ALA A 127 -18.37 8.86 -4.47
C ALA A 127 -18.79 7.74 -3.49
N VAL A 128 -17.84 7.04 -2.86
CA VAL A 128 -18.10 5.80 -2.12
C VAL A 128 -17.78 5.87 -0.64
N TYR A 129 -17.13 6.94 -0.18
CA TYR A 129 -16.83 7.09 1.25
C TYR A 129 -18.07 7.52 2.05
N GLU A 130 -18.25 6.89 3.20
CA GLU A 130 -19.28 7.22 4.16
C GLU A 130 -18.78 8.28 5.17
N ALA A 131 -19.72 8.94 5.84
CA ALA A 131 -19.41 9.94 6.87
C ALA A 131 -18.63 9.37 8.07
N GLY A 132 -18.72 8.06 8.30
CA GLY A 132 -17.98 7.35 9.36
C GLY A 132 -16.61 6.81 8.95
N ASP A 133 -16.23 6.89 7.66
CA ASP A 133 -14.94 6.38 7.22
C ASP A 133 -13.79 7.26 7.71
N SER A 134 -12.88 6.66 8.48
CA SER A 134 -11.69 7.33 9.00
C SER A 134 -10.72 7.74 7.90
N ALA A 135 -9.82 8.69 8.21
CA ALA A 135 -8.75 9.08 7.30
C ALA A 135 -7.85 7.90 6.89
N ASP A 136 -7.63 6.94 7.79
CA ASP A 136 -6.84 5.73 7.52
C ASP A 136 -7.50 4.89 6.41
N VAL A 137 -8.81 4.65 6.54
CA VAL A 137 -9.61 3.89 5.58
C VAL A 137 -9.58 4.57 4.21
N ARG A 138 -9.86 5.88 4.15
CA ARG A 138 -9.89 6.62 2.88
C ARG A 138 -8.51 6.63 2.22
N GLY A 139 -7.44 6.86 2.97
CA GLY A 139 -6.09 6.91 2.44
C GLY A 139 -5.60 5.56 1.89
N LEU A 140 -5.93 4.47 2.60
CA LEU A 140 -5.62 3.12 2.16
C LEU A 140 -6.43 2.72 0.92
N ALA A 141 -7.70 3.11 0.85
CA ALA A 141 -8.53 2.85 -0.33
C ALA A 141 -8.00 3.57 -1.58
N GLU A 142 -7.56 4.84 -1.46
CA GLU A 142 -6.90 5.56 -2.55
C GLU A 142 -5.59 4.89 -2.98
N LEU A 143 -4.72 4.52 -2.02
CA LEU A 143 -3.48 3.79 -2.32
C LEU A 143 -3.79 2.49 -3.09
N ALA A 144 -4.69 1.67 -2.54
CA ALA A 144 -5.03 0.39 -3.10
C ALA A 144 -5.57 0.52 -4.53
N GLN A 145 -6.37 1.55 -4.80
CA GLN A 145 -6.86 1.84 -6.12
C GLN A 145 -5.72 2.20 -7.10
N HIS A 146 -4.73 2.98 -6.68
CA HIS A 146 -3.54 3.24 -7.50
C HIS A 146 -2.71 1.98 -7.75
N LEU A 147 -2.57 1.11 -6.74
CA LEU A 147 -1.83 -0.14 -6.85
C LEU A 147 -2.52 -1.18 -7.75
N ARG A 148 -3.85 -1.18 -7.87
CA ARG A 148 -4.57 -2.06 -8.81
C ARG A 148 -4.06 -1.94 -10.26
N HIS A 149 -3.62 -0.75 -10.65
CA HIS A 149 -3.06 -0.48 -11.98
C HIS A 149 -1.52 -0.41 -11.96
N GLY A 150 -0.96 0.26 -10.95
CA GLY A 150 0.47 0.51 -10.87
C GLY A 150 1.30 -0.69 -10.42
N PHE A 151 0.75 -1.60 -9.59
CA PHE A 151 1.46 -2.80 -9.14
C PHE A 151 0.45 -3.89 -8.72
N PRO A 152 -0.18 -4.57 -9.69
CA PRO A 152 -1.21 -5.55 -9.40
C PRO A 152 -0.64 -6.71 -8.55
N GLY A 153 -1.18 -6.89 -7.35
CA GLY A 153 -0.71 -7.91 -6.40
C GLY A 153 0.15 -7.40 -5.24
N LEU A 154 0.57 -6.13 -5.27
CA LEU A 154 1.23 -5.49 -4.12
C LEU A 154 0.25 -5.20 -2.99
N TRP A 155 -0.93 -4.66 -3.31
CA TRP A 155 -1.94 -4.31 -2.31
C TRP A 155 -2.38 -5.49 -1.41
N PRO A 156 -2.72 -6.68 -1.94
CA PRO A 156 -3.06 -7.84 -1.11
C PRO A 156 -1.99 -8.18 -0.06
N ARG A 157 -0.70 -8.01 -0.40
CA ARG A 157 0.40 -8.24 0.55
C ARG A 157 0.47 -7.15 1.62
N LEU A 158 0.28 -5.89 1.23
CA LEU A 158 0.22 -4.78 2.18
C LEU A 158 -0.98 -4.90 3.14
N GLN A 159 -2.09 -5.48 2.70
CA GLN A 159 -3.24 -5.75 3.57
C GLN A 159 -2.89 -6.70 4.72
N CYS A 160 -1.96 -7.65 4.53
CA CYS A 160 -1.52 -8.56 5.58
C CYS A 160 -0.81 -7.85 6.74
N LEU A 161 -0.33 -6.61 6.53
CA LEU A 161 0.33 -5.79 7.55
C LEU A 161 -0.65 -4.97 8.40
N LEU A 162 -1.93 -4.95 8.03
CA LEU A 162 -2.94 -4.09 8.63
C LEU A 162 -3.81 -4.86 9.63
N PRO A 163 -4.38 -4.19 10.64
CA PRO A 163 -5.41 -4.79 11.49
C PRO A 163 -6.59 -5.31 10.64
N ALA A 164 -7.06 -6.52 10.92
CA ALA A 164 -8.11 -7.18 10.12
C ALA A 164 -9.39 -6.33 9.90
N PRO A 165 -9.92 -5.59 10.89
CA PRO A 165 -11.08 -4.71 10.66
C PRO A 165 -10.81 -3.59 9.65
N LEU A 166 -9.58 -3.04 9.67
CA LEU A 166 -9.17 -1.99 8.75
C LEU A 166 -9.01 -2.55 7.34
N ALA A 167 -8.30 -3.67 7.19
CA ALA A 167 -8.13 -4.35 5.91
C ALA A 167 -9.48 -4.74 5.28
N GLY A 168 -10.40 -5.29 6.09
CA GLY A 168 -11.74 -5.68 5.65
C GLY A 168 -12.59 -4.50 5.16
N ARG A 169 -12.56 -3.35 5.86
CA ARG A 169 -13.29 -2.15 5.41
C ARG A 169 -12.72 -1.61 4.10
N VAL A 170 -11.40 -1.55 3.95
CA VAL A 170 -10.78 -1.08 2.70
C VAL A 170 -11.12 -2.01 1.54
N GLN A 171 -11.11 -3.34 1.76
CA GLN A 171 -11.51 -4.31 0.75
C GLN A 171 -12.96 -4.11 0.28
N ALA A 172 -13.90 -3.93 1.22
CA ALA A 172 -15.29 -3.66 0.88
C ALA A 172 -15.45 -2.37 0.06
N LEU A 173 -14.70 -1.33 0.36
CA LEU A 173 -14.72 -0.09 -0.43
C LEU A 173 -14.17 -0.30 -1.84
N LEU A 174 -13.08 -1.07 -2.01
CA LEU A 174 -12.50 -1.33 -3.31
C LEU A 174 -13.42 -2.09 -4.27
N GLU A 175 -14.31 -2.93 -3.73
CA GLU A 175 -15.34 -3.63 -4.50
C GLU A 175 -16.45 -2.70 -4.99
N LEU A 176 -16.72 -1.62 -4.25
CA LEU A 176 -17.68 -0.57 -4.63
C LEU A 176 -17.06 0.49 -5.54
N MET A 177 -15.73 0.67 -5.48
CA MET A 177 -14.99 1.61 -6.32
C MET A 177 -14.94 1.10 -7.76
N ALA A 178 -15.50 1.89 -8.68
CA ALA A 178 -15.24 1.69 -10.10
C ALA A 178 -13.73 1.71 -10.37
N PRO A 179 -13.21 0.85 -11.26
CA PRO A 179 -11.86 1.00 -11.77
C PRO A 179 -11.69 2.44 -12.28
N HIS A 180 -10.61 3.10 -11.86
CA HIS A 180 -10.32 4.44 -12.37
C HIS A 180 -9.60 4.34 -13.71
N ASP A 181 -9.72 5.37 -14.54
CA ASP A 181 -8.96 5.47 -15.77
C ASP A 181 -7.46 5.39 -15.46
N GLU A 182 -6.70 4.73 -16.33
CA GLU A 182 -5.25 4.62 -16.19
C GLU A 182 -4.64 6.03 -16.13
N LEU A 183 -3.92 6.31 -15.05
CA LEU A 183 -3.24 7.58 -14.87
C LEU A 183 -2.13 7.73 -15.91
N THR A 184 -2.00 8.94 -16.45
CA THR A 184 -0.81 9.27 -17.26
C THR A 184 0.46 9.10 -16.42
N PRO A 185 1.63 8.82 -17.01
CA PRO A 185 2.89 8.69 -16.27
C PRO A 185 3.20 9.90 -15.37
N ARG A 186 2.82 11.10 -15.81
CA ARG A 186 2.97 12.35 -15.02
C ARG A 186 2.07 12.38 -13.79
N GLN A 187 0.84 11.86 -13.88
CA GLN A 187 -0.08 11.75 -12.74
C GLN A 187 0.38 10.66 -11.78
N SER A 188 0.76 9.48 -12.29
CA SER A 188 1.32 8.38 -11.47
C SER A 188 2.53 8.86 -10.65
N GLY A 189 3.50 9.51 -11.31
CA GLY A 189 4.68 10.04 -10.62
C GLY A 189 4.38 11.12 -9.58
N ARG A 190 3.25 11.85 -9.69
CA ARG A 190 2.82 12.81 -8.65
C ARG A 190 2.22 12.11 -7.45
N VAL A 191 1.35 11.12 -7.69
CA VAL A 191 0.74 10.28 -6.66
C VAL A 191 1.84 9.64 -5.81
N GLN A 192 2.81 8.98 -6.46
CA GLN A 192 3.96 8.36 -5.81
C GLN A 192 4.76 9.35 -4.97
N ARG A 193 5.14 10.51 -5.52
CA ARG A 193 5.88 11.53 -4.76
C ARG A 193 5.11 12.00 -3.53
N CYS A 194 3.81 12.29 -3.66
CA CYS A 194 3.01 12.74 -2.53
C CYS A 194 2.87 11.65 -1.47
N TRP A 195 2.67 10.40 -1.90
CA TRP A 195 2.68 9.25 -1.02
C TRP A 195 4.00 9.13 -0.24
N PHE A 196 5.14 9.16 -0.92
CA PHE A 196 6.45 9.02 -0.25
C PHE A 196 6.82 10.23 0.63
N MET A 197 6.30 11.42 0.34
CA MET A 197 6.39 12.56 1.26
C MET A 197 5.58 12.32 2.55
N CYS A 198 4.37 11.76 2.44
CA CYS A 198 3.60 11.33 3.61
C CYS A 198 4.34 10.23 4.39
N ALA A 199 4.95 9.27 3.70
CA ALA A 199 5.68 8.17 4.32
C ALA A 199 6.89 8.66 5.12
N ALA A 200 7.70 9.56 4.54
CA ALA A 200 8.83 10.16 5.22
C ALA A 200 8.40 10.93 6.49
N ARG A 201 7.28 11.66 6.43
CA ARG A 201 6.72 12.35 7.61
C ARG A 201 6.21 11.38 8.66
N ALA A 202 5.47 10.35 8.26
CA ALA A 202 4.93 9.34 9.17
C ALA A 202 6.05 8.60 9.91
N ALA A 203 7.09 8.18 9.18
CA ALA A 203 8.25 7.50 9.75
C ALA A 203 9.00 8.39 10.75
N ALA A 204 9.14 9.70 10.49
CA ALA A 204 9.78 10.64 11.41
C ALA A 204 8.97 10.88 12.70
N ALA A 205 7.66 10.61 12.70
CA ALA A 205 6.78 10.82 13.84
C ALA A 205 6.64 9.57 14.74
N ILE A 206 6.95 8.38 14.21
CA ILE A 206 6.91 7.13 14.97
C ILE A 206 8.29 6.90 15.59
N PRO A 207 8.43 6.94 16.94
CA PRO A 207 9.71 6.66 17.57
C PRO A 207 10.13 5.23 17.23
N SER A 208 11.33 5.07 16.65
CA SER A 208 11.91 3.76 16.39
C SER A 208 11.99 3.00 17.70
N SER A 209 11.15 1.99 17.85
CA SER A 209 11.24 1.06 18.96
C SER A 209 12.45 0.18 18.68
N VAL A 210 13.56 0.47 19.36
CA VAL A 210 14.77 -0.37 19.36
C VAL A 210 14.50 -1.65 20.13
#